data_AF-A0A956F4A0-F1
#
_entry.id   AF-A0A956F4A0-F1
#
_cell.length_a   1.000
_cell.length_b   1.000
_cell.length_c   1.000
_cell.angle_alpha   90.00
_cell.angle_beta   90.00
_cell.angle_gamma   90.00
#
_symmetry.space_group_name_H-M   'P 1'
#
loop_
_entity.id
_entity.type
_entity.pdbx_description
1 polymer ?
#
loop_
_entity_poly.entity_id
_entity_poly.type
_entity_poly.pdbx_seq_one_letter_code
_entity_poly.pdbx_strand_id
1 'polypeptide(L)'
;MTDSRSATLRRFEERVIASGEVIFPAVPALRSDIVSKLQAIFEGLKRPLNEGALAELNDLLEQKLADAFAAAPQSNVFVRYQLPRGSGAPTFAVASAKSTLEEEYDHWVSTRTGSLFGASADAMVLHVATEISHGRALDVGAGAGRNTRALAELGFDVVALELSPALSDITRDELDREGVKAEVVCGDVFDPRLELPVKDGFDFVVVAEVVPHLRSVEQFKALLERLAGWSTPQARVLASVFVSDPGFELDEATRQICQ
;
A
#
# COMPACT_ATOMS: atom_id res chain seq x y z
N MET A 1 -22.05 49.37 23.29
CA MET A 1 -22.82 48.83 22.16
C MET A 1 -22.08 47.60 21.66
N THR A 2 -22.56 46.41 21.99
CA THR A 2 -22.06 45.16 21.40
C THR A 2 -22.29 45.24 19.89
N ASP A 3 -21.22 45.15 19.10
CA ASP A 3 -21.26 45.28 17.64
C ASP A 3 -22.25 44.27 17.03
N SER A 4 -23.24 44.77 16.28
CA SER A 4 -24.27 43.97 15.60
C SER A 4 -23.66 42.91 14.69
N ARG A 5 -22.46 43.16 14.15
CA ARG A 5 -21.71 42.20 13.34
C ARG A 5 -21.25 40.99 14.17
N SER A 6 -20.77 41.21 15.38
CA SER A 6 -20.33 40.13 16.30
C SER A 6 -21.49 39.24 16.74
N ALA A 7 -22.67 39.82 17.00
CA ALA A 7 -23.88 39.05 17.32
C ALA A 7 -24.37 38.22 16.12
N THR A 8 -24.25 38.77 14.90
CA THR A 8 -24.60 38.07 13.65
C THR A 8 -23.65 36.91 13.38
N LEU A 9 -22.34 37.12 13.53
CA LEU A 9 -21.33 36.07 13.40
C LEU A 9 -21.56 34.95 14.42
N ARG A 10 -21.80 35.27 15.70
CA ARG A 10 -22.10 34.25 16.71
C ARG A 10 -23.31 33.37 16.33
N ARG A 11 -24.40 33.97 15.85
CA ARG A 11 -25.58 33.23 15.39
C ARG A 11 -25.33 32.39 14.13
N PHE A 12 -24.44 32.85 13.25
CA PHE A 12 -23.99 32.07 12.10
C PHE A 12 -23.23 30.83 12.56
N GLU A 13 -22.23 30.99 13.43
CA GLU A 13 -21.43 29.88 13.97
C GLU A 13 -22.29 28.87 14.74
N GLU A 14 -23.27 29.33 15.53
CA GLU A 14 -24.22 28.46 16.25
C GLU A 14 -25.13 27.62 15.31
N ARG A 15 -25.18 27.94 14.01
CA ARG A 15 -25.93 27.18 13.00
C ARG A 15 -25.06 26.23 12.18
N VAL A 16 -23.74 26.31 12.33
CA VAL A 16 -22.82 25.41 11.63
C VAL A 16 -22.94 24.02 12.23
N ILE A 17 -23.11 23.04 11.34
CA ILE A 17 -23.09 21.61 11.63
C ILE A 17 -22.02 21.03 10.73
N ALA A 18 -21.21 20.12 11.25
CA ALA A 18 -20.21 19.43 10.47
C ALA A 18 -20.22 17.94 10.81
N SER A 19 -19.89 17.12 9.84
CA SER A 19 -19.66 15.68 10.04
C SER A 19 -18.67 15.22 9.00
N GLY A 20 -17.89 14.21 9.33
CA GLY A 20 -16.90 13.68 8.41
C GLY A 20 -16.25 12.42 8.94
N GLU A 21 -15.36 11.89 8.11
CA GLU A 21 -14.51 10.77 8.42
C GLU A 21 -13.08 11.16 8.04
N VAL A 22 -12.13 10.77 8.90
CA VAL A 22 -10.71 10.82 8.58
C VAL A 22 -10.15 9.42 8.79
N ILE A 23 -9.43 8.93 7.79
CA ILE A 23 -8.82 7.60 7.79
C ILE A 23 -7.33 7.78 8.04
N PHE A 24 -6.80 7.06 9.02
CA PHE A 24 -5.39 7.06 9.37
C PHE A 24 -4.84 5.64 9.26
N PRO A 25 -3.58 5.47 8.82
CA PRO A 25 -2.85 4.22 9.07
C PRO A 25 -2.82 3.92 10.56
N ALA A 26 -2.92 2.64 10.92
CA ALA A 26 -2.88 2.19 12.31
C ALA A 26 -1.45 2.25 12.87
N VAL A 27 -0.94 3.45 13.18
CA VAL A 27 0.40 3.65 13.73
C VAL A 27 0.32 4.19 15.16
N PRO A 28 0.41 3.33 16.19
CA PRO A 28 0.29 3.73 17.59
C PRO A 28 1.25 4.85 18.00
N ALA A 29 2.50 4.82 17.54
CA ALA A 29 3.51 5.80 17.87
C ALA A 29 3.20 7.21 17.33
N LEU A 30 2.31 7.33 16.34
CA LEU A 30 1.85 8.61 15.76
C LEU A 30 0.51 9.09 16.33
N ARG A 31 0.05 8.50 17.45
CA ARG A 31 -1.21 8.92 18.10
C ARG A 31 -1.26 10.43 18.38
N SER A 32 -0.19 11.00 18.91
CA SER A 32 -0.10 12.44 19.19
C SER A 32 -0.33 13.29 17.94
N ASP A 33 0.27 12.88 16.83
CA ASP A 33 0.17 13.56 15.54
C ASP A 33 -1.24 13.44 14.96
N ILE A 34 -1.87 12.27 15.12
CA ILE A 34 -3.27 12.04 14.73
C ILE A 34 -4.21 12.96 15.54
N VAL A 35 -4.04 12.99 16.86
CA VAL A 35 -4.84 13.88 17.75
C VAL A 35 -4.65 15.34 17.35
N SER A 36 -3.40 15.77 17.11
CA SER A 36 -3.09 17.14 16.69
C SER A 36 -3.76 17.51 15.35
N LYS A 37 -3.75 16.60 14.36
CA LYS A 37 -4.45 16.81 13.09
C LYS A 37 -5.96 16.95 13.28
N LEU A 38 -6.56 16.13 14.14
CA LEU A 38 -7.98 16.23 14.44
C LEU A 38 -8.30 17.54 15.16
N GLN A 39 -7.49 17.97 16.13
CA GLN A 39 -7.65 19.29 16.78
C GLN A 39 -7.64 20.43 15.76
N ALA A 40 -6.69 20.42 14.81
CA ALA A 40 -6.60 21.45 13.77
C ALA A 40 -7.87 21.52 12.89
N ILE A 41 -8.52 20.39 12.60
CA ILE A 41 -9.81 20.37 11.89
C ILE A 41 -10.88 21.13 12.68
N PHE A 42 -11.00 20.84 13.99
CA PHE A 42 -11.98 21.50 14.85
C PHE A 42 -11.67 22.98 15.12
N GLU A 43 -10.39 23.35 15.17
CA GLU A 43 -9.95 24.75 15.19
C GLU A 43 -10.33 25.49 13.91
N GLY A 44 -10.15 24.86 12.74
CA GLY A 44 -10.59 25.40 11.45
C GLY A 44 -12.09 25.63 11.37
N LEU A 45 -12.87 24.78 12.06
CA LEU A 45 -14.32 24.94 12.24
C LEU A 45 -14.69 25.97 13.33
N LYS A 46 -13.70 26.63 13.95
CA LYS A 46 -13.84 27.55 15.10
C LYS A 46 -14.57 26.93 16.30
N ARG A 47 -14.44 25.61 16.46
CA ARG A 47 -15.08 24.83 17.50
C ARG A 47 -14.07 23.87 18.13
N PRO A 48 -13.04 24.42 18.81
CA PRO A 48 -11.95 23.60 19.38
C PRO A 48 -12.50 22.57 20.36
N LEU A 49 -11.83 21.42 20.42
CA LEU A 49 -12.17 20.36 21.36
C LEU A 49 -11.89 20.83 22.79
N ASN A 50 -12.84 20.60 23.69
CA ASN A 50 -12.61 20.81 25.12
C ASN A 50 -11.81 19.64 25.71
N GLU A 51 -11.33 19.81 26.95
CA GLU A 51 -10.50 18.80 27.63
C GLU A 51 -11.18 17.41 27.69
N GLY A 52 -12.49 17.36 27.96
CA GLY A 52 -13.23 16.10 28.03
C GLY A 52 -13.33 15.37 26.69
N ALA A 53 -13.67 16.10 25.61
CA ALA A 53 -13.74 15.54 24.27
C ALA A 53 -12.36 15.13 23.74
N LEU A 54 -11.32 15.87 24.10
CA LEU A 54 -9.94 15.53 23.76
C LEU A 54 -9.48 14.26 24.47
N ALA A 55 -9.79 14.11 25.77
CA ALA A 55 -9.48 12.92 26.53
C ALA A 55 -10.23 11.69 25.97
N GLU A 56 -11.53 11.80 25.72
CA GLU A 56 -12.34 10.74 25.10
C GLU A 56 -11.76 10.30 23.75
N LEU A 57 -11.44 11.25 22.88
CA LEU A 57 -10.84 10.96 21.57
C LEU A 57 -9.47 10.27 21.71
N ASN A 58 -8.63 10.73 22.64
CA ASN A 58 -7.31 10.16 22.84
C ASN A 58 -7.38 8.72 23.37
N ASP A 59 -8.28 8.43 24.31
CA ASP A 59 -8.48 7.08 24.85
C ASP A 59 -9.01 6.12 23.78
N LEU A 60 -9.99 6.57 22.97
CA LEU A 60 -10.51 5.80 21.84
C LEU A 60 -9.40 5.48 20.81
N LEU A 61 -8.56 6.46 20.50
CA LEU A 61 -7.45 6.29 19.54
C LEU A 61 -6.36 5.38 20.10
N GLU A 62 -5.99 5.50 21.37
CA GLU A 62 -4.99 4.66 22.02
C GLU A 62 -5.33 3.18 21.86
N GLN A 63 -6.55 2.82 22.28
CA GLN A 63 -7.01 1.44 22.21
C GLN A 63 -7.11 0.98 20.75
N LYS A 64 -7.73 1.78 19.87
CA LYS A 64 -7.99 1.34 18.49
C LYS A 64 -6.75 1.25 17.62
N LEU A 65 -5.79 2.16 17.78
CA LEU A 65 -4.51 2.08 17.06
C LEU A 65 -3.73 0.84 17.48
N ALA A 66 -3.64 0.57 18.80
CA ALA A 66 -2.94 -0.59 19.32
C ALA A 66 -3.59 -1.91 18.86
N ASP A 67 -4.91 -2.04 19.01
CA ASP A 67 -5.66 -3.23 18.61
C ASP A 67 -5.55 -3.48 17.09
N ALA A 68 -5.67 -2.44 16.28
CA ALA A 68 -5.60 -2.54 14.82
C ALA A 68 -4.21 -2.94 14.36
N PHE A 69 -3.16 -2.27 14.85
CA PHE A 69 -1.78 -2.56 14.50
C PHE A 69 -1.37 -3.98 14.91
N ALA A 70 -1.74 -4.42 16.12
CA ALA A 70 -1.46 -5.77 16.59
C ALA A 70 -2.18 -6.85 15.77
N ALA A 71 -3.39 -6.56 15.28
CA ALA A 71 -4.15 -7.50 14.44
C ALA A 71 -3.62 -7.59 13.00
N ALA A 72 -3.16 -6.47 12.44
CA ALA A 72 -2.48 -6.37 11.15
C ALA A 72 -1.85 -4.96 11.03
N PRO A 73 -0.51 -4.83 10.91
CA PRO A 73 0.16 -3.52 10.86
C PRO A 73 -0.35 -2.57 9.78
N GLN A 74 -0.78 -3.10 8.63
CA GLN A 74 -1.36 -2.36 7.51
C GLN A 74 -2.83 -1.94 7.71
N SER A 75 -3.38 -2.10 8.91
CA SER A 75 -4.77 -1.70 9.18
C SER A 75 -4.95 -0.19 9.11
N ASN A 76 -6.18 0.23 8.84
CA ASN A 76 -6.60 1.62 8.92
C ASN A 76 -7.53 1.84 10.11
N VAL A 77 -7.43 3.01 10.73
CA VAL A 77 -8.33 3.52 11.77
C VAL A 77 -9.18 4.65 11.19
N PHE A 78 -10.49 4.50 11.33
CA PHE A 78 -11.52 5.40 10.81
C PHE A 78 -12.07 6.21 11.96
N VAL A 79 -11.84 7.53 11.94
CA VAL A 79 -12.37 8.46 12.93
C VAL A 79 -13.54 9.20 12.29
N ARG A 80 -14.75 8.79 12.67
CA ARG A 80 -15.98 9.50 12.31
C ARG A 80 -16.34 10.49 13.39
N TYR A 81 -16.70 11.70 12.98
CA TYR A 81 -17.12 12.73 13.92
C TYR A 81 -18.43 13.40 13.48
N GLN A 82 -19.18 13.86 14.46
CA GLN A 82 -20.36 14.68 14.24
C GLN A 82 -20.33 15.87 15.20
N LEU A 83 -20.45 17.05 14.63
CA LEU A 83 -20.45 18.34 15.31
C LEU A 83 -21.88 18.89 15.27
N PRO A 84 -22.64 18.79 16.38
CA PRO A 84 -24.05 19.16 16.39
C PRO A 84 -24.21 20.68 16.36
N ARG A 85 -25.42 21.14 16.02
CA ARG A 85 -25.77 22.56 16.04
C ARG A 85 -25.57 23.18 17.43
N GLY A 86 -25.17 24.44 17.47
CA GLY A 86 -24.97 25.21 18.71
C GLY A 86 -23.63 24.90 19.38
N SER A 87 -23.61 24.89 20.72
CA SER A 87 -22.40 24.68 21.52
C SER A 87 -22.23 23.24 22.02
N GLY A 88 -22.98 22.27 21.49
CA GLY A 88 -22.92 20.88 21.93
C GLY A 88 -21.58 20.21 21.58
N ALA A 89 -21.03 19.39 22.47
CA ALA A 89 -19.76 18.69 22.22
C ALA A 89 -19.83 17.82 20.96
N PRO A 90 -18.72 17.69 20.20
CA PRO A 90 -18.66 16.71 19.12
C PRO A 90 -18.72 15.29 19.68
N THR A 91 -19.27 14.38 18.89
CA THR A 91 -19.26 12.94 19.17
C THR A 91 -18.32 12.24 18.21
N PHE A 92 -17.59 11.25 18.72
CA PHE A 92 -16.64 10.45 17.93
C PHE A 92 -17.07 8.99 17.87
N ALA A 93 -16.78 8.35 16.74
CA ALA A 93 -16.82 6.91 16.60
C ALA A 93 -15.54 6.46 15.90
N VAL A 94 -14.76 5.61 16.57
CA VAL A 94 -13.49 5.10 16.07
C VAL A 94 -13.63 3.62 15.74
N ALA A 95 -13.40 3.27 14.47
CA ALA A 95 -13.41 1.90 13.98
C ALA A 95 -12.08 1.57 13.33
N SER A 96 -11.82 0.28 13.07
CA SER A 96 -10.66 -0.15 12.30
C SER A 96 -11.05 -1.23 11.30
N ALA A 97 -10.31 -1.28 10.20
CA ALA A 97 -10.42 -2.33 9.19
C ALA A 97 -9.03 -2.66 8.64
N LYS A 98 -8.83 -3.91 8.22
CA LYS A 98 -7.62 -4.31 7.51
C LYS A 98 -7.66 -3.72 6.10
N SER A 99 -6.56 -3.12 5.66
CA SER A 99 -6.33 -2.84 4.24
C SER A 99 -5.70 -4.07 3.62
N THR A 100 -6.24 -4.59 2.53
CA THR A 100 -5.53 -5.60 1.73
C THR A 100 -4.75 -4.93 0.61
N LEU A 101 -3.62 -5.53 0.23
CA LEU A 101 -2.79 -5.00 -0.86
C LEU A 101 -3.56 -4.97 -2.19
N GLU A 102 -4.45 -5.94 -2.41
CA GLU A 102 -5.34 -6.01 -3.57
C GLU A 102 -6.32 -4.83 -3.62
N GLU A 103 -6.98 -4.50 -2.50
CA GLU A 103 -7.88 -3.33 -2.41
C GLU A 103 -7.14 -2.01 -2.66
N GLU A 104 -5.88 -1.89 -2.20
CA GLU A 104 -5.03 -0.72 -2.47
C GLU A 104 -4.69 -0.59 -3.96
N TYR A 105 -4.38 -1.70 -4.63
CA TYR A 105 -4.11 -1.70 -6.07
C TYR A 105 -5.36 -1.40 -6.90
N ASP A 106 -6.52 -1.96 -6.56
CA ASP A 106 -7.79 -1.62 -7.23
C ASP A 106 -8.13 -0.13 -7.09
N HIS A 107 -7.90 0.43 -5.89
CA HIS A 107 -8.04 1.86 -5.67
C HIS A 107 -7.03 2.67 -6.50
N TRP A 108 -5.77 2.25 -6.60
CA TRP A 108 -4.77 2.96 -7.42
C TRP A 108 -5.08 2.92 -8.91
N VAL A 109 -5.48 1.75 -9.44
CA VAL A 109 -5.88 1.58 -10.84
C VAL A 109 -7.07 2.48 -11.18
N SER A 110 -8.03 2.63 -10.25
CA SER A 110 -9.21 3.48 -10.49
C SER A 110 -8.98 4.98 -10.31
N THR A 111 -7.96 5.40 -9.55
CA THR A 111 -7.78 6.82 -9.19
C THR A 111 -6.54 7.49 -9.78
N ARG A 112 -5.50 6.74 -10.17
CA ARG A 112 -4.27 7.30 -10.74
C ARG A 112 -4.31 7.27 -12.27
N THR A 113 -3.90 8.37 -12.88
CA THR A 113 -3.71 8.48 -14.34
C THR A 113 -2.23 8.39 -14.70
N GLY A 114 -1.86 7.53 -15.65
CA GLY A 114 -0.49 7.32 -16.10
C GLY A 114 0.11 5.98 -15.65
N SER A 115 1.36 5.70 -15.98
CA SER A 115 2.01 4.44 -15.57
C SER A 115 2.20 4.38 -14.06
N LEU A 116 1.64 3.33 -13.44
CA LEU A 116 1.70 3.09 -12.00
C LEU A 116 3.11 2.71 -11.51
N PHE A 117 3.93 2.11 -12.39
CA PHE A 117 5.21 1.50 -12.04
C PHE A 117 6.36 1.97 -12.96
N GLY A 118 6.22 3.12 -13.62
CA GLY A 118 7.20 3.65 -14.58
C GLY A 118 7.05 3.05 -15.99
N ALA A 119 7.55 3.78 -17.00
CA ALA A 119 7.31 3.44 -18.41
C ALA A 119 8.32 2.46 -19.02
N SER A 120 9.49 2.33 -18.39
CA SER A 120 10.60 1.52 -18.90
C SER A 120 10.86 0.32 -18.00
N ALA A 121 11.33 -0.78 -18.58
CA ALA A 121 11.84 -1.91 -17.84
C ALA A 121 12.99 -1.51 -16.90
N ASP A 122 13.13 -2.24 -15.80
CA ASP A 122 14.21 -2.03 -14.85
C ASP A 122 15.57 -2.27 -15.52
N ALA A 123 16.50 -1.33 -15.33
CA ALA A 123 17.79 -1.36 -16.02
C ALA A 123 18.66 -2.55 -15.59
N MET A 124 18.58 -2.97 -14.32
CA MET A 124 19.33 -4.13 -13.82
C MET A 124 18.70 -5.43 -14.31
N VAL A 125 17.37 -5.50 -14.39
CA VAL A 125 16.66 -6.62 -15.03
C VAL A 125 17.14 -6.80 -16.47
N LEU A 126 17.16 -5.72 -17.26
CA LEU A 126 17.66 -5.78 -18.64
C LEU A 126 19.13 -6.20 -18.70
N HIS A 127 19.99 -5.60 -17.86
CA HIS A 127 21.41 -5.94 -17.83
C HIS A 127 21.63 -7.44 -17.60
N VAL A 128 21.01 -8.02 -16.57
CA VAL A 128 21.13 -9.44 -16.25
C VAL A 128 20.50 -10.30 -17.34
N ALA A 129 19.35 -9.91 -17.89
CA ALA A 129 18.69 -10.64 -18.97
C ALA A 129 19.58 -10.73 -20.22
N THR A 130 20.30 -9.66 -20.58
CA THR A 130 21.22 -9.69 -21.73
C THR A 130 22.41 -10.64 -21.55
N GLU A 131 22.85 -10.89 -20.31
CA GLU A 131 23.90 -11.88 -20.03
C GLU A 131 23.39 -13.33 -20.11
N ILE A 132 22.12 -13.56 -19.74
CA ILE A 132 21.48 -14.88 -19.83
C ILE A 132 21.07 -15.18 -21.28
N SER A 133 20.74 -14.15 -22.07
CA SER A 133 20.38 -14.12 -23.49
C SER A 133 19.02 -14.72 -23.87
N HIS A 134 18.64 -15.89 -23.35
CA HIS A 134 17.37 -16.57 -23.66
C HIS A 134 17.09 -17.65 -22.60
N GLY A 135 15.88 -18.19 -22.60
CA GLY A 135 15.45 -19.22 -21.65
C GLY A 135 14.03 -18.95 -21.16
N ARG A 136 13.68 -19.51 -20.00
CA ARG A 136 12.40 -19.24 -19.35
C ARG A 136 12.56 -18.20 -18.25
N ALA A 137 11.70 -17.20 -18.23
CA ALA A 137 11.72 -16.16 -17.21
C ALA A 137 10.41 -16.12 -16.39
N LEU A 138 10.54 -15.87 -15.09
CA LEU A 138 9.42 -15.58 -14.20
C LEU A 138 9.53 -14.14 -13.69
N ASP A 139 8.52 -13.32 -13.96
CA ASP A 139 8.38 -11.95 -13.44
C ASP A 139 7.35 -11.97 -12.31
N VAL A 140 7.82 -11.93 -11.06
CA VAL A 140 6.96 -11.97 -9.86
C VAL A 140 6.60 -10.55 -9.44
N GLY A 141 5.30 -10.29 -9.26
CA GLY A 141 4.78 -8.95 -9.06
C GLY A 141 4.92 -8.11 -10.33
N ALA A 142 4.48 -8.68 -11.46
CA ALA A 142 4.68 -8.09 -12.78
C ALA A 142 4.03 -6.69 -12.94
N GLY A 143 3.03 -6.36 -12.10
CA GLY A 143 2.32 -5.09 -12.13
C GLY A 143 1.64 -4.88 -13.49
N ALA A 144 2.01 -3.80 -14.18
CA ALA A 144 1.54 -3.52 -15.54
C ALA A 144 2.42 -4.16 -16.64
N GLY A 145 3.36 -5.04 -16.30
CA GLY A 145 4.10 -5.83 -17.29
C GLY A 145 5.34 -5.16 -17.90
N ARG A 146 5.84 -4.05 -17.33
CA ARG A 146 7.01 -3.32 -17.88
C ARG A 146 8.24 -4.21 -18.09
N ASN A 147 8.48 -5.14 -17.16
CA ASN A 147 9.60 -6.09 -17.22
C ASN A 147 9.23 -7.30 -18.07
N THR A 148 8.04 -7.87 -17.84
CA THR A 148 7.45 -8.97 -18.63
C THR A 148 7.60 -8.75 -20.13
N ARG A 149 7.17 -7.58 -20.63
CA ARG A 149 7.29 -7.22 -22.04
C ARG A 149 8.74 -7.27 -22.50
N ALA A 150 9.63 -6.56 -21.81
CA ALA A 150 11.00 -6.41 -22.26
C ALA A 150 11.78 -7.74 -22.22
N LEU A 151 11.48 -8.62 -21.26
CA LEU A 151 12.02 -9.97 -21.22
C LEU A 151 11.53 -10.80 -22.42
N ALA A 152 10.25 -10.72 -22.77
CA ALA A 152 9.71 -11.43 -23.93
C ALA A 152 10.31 -10.93 -25.25
N GLU A 153 10.50 -9.61 -25.40
CA GLU A 153 11.18 -9.02 -26.56
C GLU A 153 12.66 -9.43 -26.67
N LEU A 154 13.32 -9.69 -25.54
CA LEU A 154 14.68 -10.25 -25.50
C LEU A 154 14.74 -11.75 -25.83
N GLY A 155 13.59 -12.40 -26.06
CA GLY A 155 13.52 -13.80 -26.48
C GLY A 155 13.30 -14.82 -25.36
N PHE A 156 12.92 -14.36 -24.16
CA PHE A 156 12.51 -15.28 -23.08
C PHE A 156 11.09 -15.80 -23.30
N ASP A 157 10.84 -17.04 -22.86
CA ASP A 157 9.50 -17.57 -22.59
C ASP A 157 9.08 -17.09 -21.20
N VAL A 158 8.26 -16.04 -21.14
CA VAL A 158 7.98 -15.31 -19.90
C VAL A 158 6.64 -15.73 -19.30
N VAL A 159 6.67 -15.97 -17.98
CA VAL A 159 5.49 -16.06 -17.13
C VAL A 159 5.48 -14.86 -16.20
N ALA A 160 4.43 -14.07 -16.26
CA ALA A 160 4.14 -12.97 -15.34
C ALA A 160 3.22 -13.48 -14.23
N LEU A 161 3.67 -13.40 -12.98
CA LEU A 161 2.84 -13.67 -11.80
C LEU A 161 2.46 -12.34 -11.16
N GLU A 162 1.16 -12.06 -11.09
CA GLU A 162 0.65 -10.82 -10.51
C GLU A 162 -0.48 -11.11 -9.52
N LEU A 163 -0.49 -10.43 -8.37
CA LEU A 163 -1.50 -10.63 -7.34
C LEU A 163 -2.85 -10.03 -7.77
N SER A 164 -2.83 -8.83 -8.36
CA SER A 164 -4.05 -8.09 -8.71
C SER A 164 -4.66 -8.59 -10.03
N PRO A 165 -5.96 -8.95 -10.04
CA PRO A 165 -6.68 -9.24 -11.28
C PRO A 165 -6.68 -8.06 -12.26
N ALA A 166 -6.88 -6.84 -11.77
CA ALA A 166 -6.91 -5.64 -12.59
C ALA A 166 -5.56 -5.36 -13.28
N LEU A 167 -4.45 -5.51 -12.55
CA LEU A 167 -3.11 -5.35 -13.12
C LEU A 167 -2.75 -6.49 -14.09
N SER A 168 -3.23 -7.71 -13.81
CA SER A 168 -3.10 -8.84 -14.74
C SER A 168 -3.81 -8.56 -16.07
N ASP A 169 -5.03 -8.00 -16.04
CA ASP A 169 -5.78 -7.63 -17.24
C ASP A 169 -5.10 -6.51 -18.01
N ILE A 170 -4.59 -5.48 -17.33
CA ILE A 170 -3.79 -4.41 -17.94
C ILE A 170 -2.56 -4.99 -18.65
N THR A 171 -1.83 -5.89 -18.00
CA THR A 171 -0.65 -6.55 -18.59
C THR A 171 -1.03 -7.33 -19.85
N ARG A 172 -2.12 -8.10 -19.83
CA ARG A 172 -2.61 -8.83 -21.01
C ARG A 172 -2.95 -7.88 -22.16
N ASP A 173 -3.69 -6.81 -21.88
CA ASP A 173 -4.08 -5.81 -22.87
C ASP A 173 -2.85 -5.10 -23.47
N GLU A 174 -1.82 -4.82 -22.67
CA GLU A 174 -0.55 -4.25 -23.13
C GLU A 174 0.23 -5.21 -24.03
N LEU A 175 0.36 -6.47 -23.63
CA LEU A 175 1.02 -7.51 -24.42
C LEU A 175 0.30 -7.73 -25.76
N ASP A 176 -1.03 -7.84 -25.75
CA ASP A 176 -1.84 -8.05 -26.96
C ASP A 176 -1.74 -6.86 -27.92
N ARG A 177 -1.78 -5.62 -27.40
CA ARG A 177 -1.66 -4.40 -28.21
C ARG A 177 -0.32 -4.32 -28.93
N GLU A 178 0.73 -4.81 -28.30
CA GLU A 178 2.10 -4.76 -28.82
C GLU A 178 2.49 -6.05 -29.58
N GLY A 179 1.62 -7.07 -29.58
CA GLY A 179 1.86 -8.34 -30.25
C GLY A 179 2.96 -9.18 -29.58
N VAL A 180 3.21 -8.96 -28.30
CA VAL A 180 4.24 -9.64 -27.50
C VAL A 180 3.60 -10.83 -26.79
N LYS A 181 4.27 -11.99 -26.77
CA LYS A 181 3.75 -13.22 -26.15
C LYS A 181 4.37 -13.43 -24.77
N ALA A 182 3.53 -13.49 -23.75
CA ALA A 182 3.87 -13.96 -22.41
C ALA A 182 2.63 -14.57 -21.74
N GLU A 183 2.82 -15.48 -20.80
CA GLU A 183 1.73 -16.03 -19.99
C GLU A 183 1.51 -15.17 -18.75
N VAL A 184 0.26 -14.79 -18.45
CA VAL A 184 -0.08 -13.97 -17.27
C VAL A 184 -0.92 -14.79 -16.30
N VAL A 185 -0.33 -15.14 -15.16
CA VAL A 185 -0.95 -15.86 -14.05
C VAL A 185 -1.34 -14.86 -12.96
N CYS A 186 -2.63 -14.77 -12.68
CA CYS A 186 -3.13 -14.02 -11.52
C CYS A 186 -3.11 -14.92 -10.29
N GLY A 187 -2.38 -14.53 -9.24
CA GLY A 187 -2.34 -15.32 -8.01
C GLY A 187 -1.37 -14.78 -6.95
N ASP A 188 -1.60 -15.22 -5.71
CA ASP A 188 -0.73 -14.93 -4.59
C ASP A 188 0.50 -15.86 -4.60
N VAL A 189 1.69 -15.27 -4.64
CA VAL A 189 2.98 -15.99 -4.56
C VAL A 189 3.06 -16.90 -3.33
N PHE A 190 2.35 -16.56 -2.25
CA PHE A 190 2.28 -17.31 -1.00
C PHE A 190 1.17 -18.36 -0.96
N ASP A 191 0.26 -18.44 -1.94
CA ASP A 191 -0.75 -19.51 -1.96
C ASP A 191 -0.08 -20.86 -2.25
N PRO A 192 -0.12 -21.83 -1.32
CA PRO A 192 0.50 -23.14 -1.54
C PRO A 192 -0.11 -23.92 -2.72
N ARG A 193 -1.31 -23.54 -3.18
CA ARG A 193 -2.02 -24.14 -4.32
C ARG A 193 -1.72 -23.44 -5.64
N LEU A 194 -0.98 -22.32 -5.63
CA LEU A 194 -0.58 -21.66 -6.87
C LEU A 194 0.31 -22.59 -7.68
N GLU A 195 -0.17 -22.95 -8.87
CA GLU A 195 0.57 -23.70 -9.86
C GLU A 195 1.04 -22.75 -10.95
N LEU A 196 2.34 -22.74 -11.19
CA LEU A 196 2.94 -22.09 -12.35
C LEU A 196 3.26 -23.17 -13.39
N PRO A 197 3.41 -22.82 -14.68
CA PRO A 197 3.86 -23.75 -15.72
C PRO A 197 5.38 -24.05 -15.57
N VAL A 198 5.80 -24.64 -14.45
CA VAL A 198 7.22 -24.82 -14.05
C VAL A 198 7.85 -26.10 -14.62
N LYS A 199 7.38 -26.62 -15.76
CA LYS A 199 7.74 -27.98 -16.22
C LYS A 199 9.23 -28.33 -16.12
N ASP A 200 10.10 -27.38 -16.46
CA ASP A 200 11.55 -27.52 -16.41
C ASP A 200 12.26 -26.50 -15.50
N GLY A 201 11.50 -25.70 -14.73
CA GLY A 201 12.02 -24.53 -13.98
C GLY A 201 12.15 -23.27 -14.83
N PHE A 202 12.56 -22.17 -14.19
CA PHE A 202 12.90 -20.88 -14.80
C PHE A 202 14.40 -20.61 -14.72
N ASP A 203 15.00 -20.10 -15.80
CA ASP A 203 16.42 -19.74 -15.89
C ASP A 203 16.69 -18.33 -15.34
N PHE A 204 15.66 -17.48 -15.36
CA PHE A 204 15.72 -16.14 -14.79
C PHE A 204 14.45 -15.87 -13.97
N VAL A 205 14.62 -15.48 -12.71
CA VAL A 205 13.50 -15.09 -11.84
C VAL A 205 13.71 -13.67 -11.37
N VAL A 206 12.73 -12.81 -11.63
CA VAL A 206 12.75 -11.39 -11.30
C VAL A 206 11.72 -11.11 -10.22
N VAL A 207 12.16 -10.37 -9.20
CA VAL A 207 11.34 -9.88 -8.09
C VAL A 207 11.66 -8.40 -7.91
N ALA A 208 11.14 -7.57 -8.81
CA ALA A 208 11.37 -6.14 -8.79
C ALA A 208 10.24 -5.43 -8.05
N GLU A 209 10.57 -4.65 -7.01
CA GLU A 209 9.63 -3.84 -6.23
C GLU A 209 8.57 -4.63 -5.45
N VAL A 210 8.76 -5.94 -5.26
CA VAL A 210 7.85 -6.77 -4.44
C VAL A 210 8.29 -6.83 -2.98
N VAL A 211 9.60 -6.91 -2.71
CA VAL A 211 10.14 -7.05 -1.35
C VAL A 211 9.68 -5.93 -0.39
N PRO A 212 9.50 -4.66 -0.82
CA PRO A 212 8.97 -3.59 0.03
C PRO A 212 7.55 -3.84 0.57
N HIS A 213 6.80 -4.77 -0.04
CA HIS A 213 5.46 -5.15 0.41
C HIS A 213 5.47 -6.26 1.48
N LEU A 214 6.62 -6.86 1.77
CA LEU A 214 6.76 -7.90 2.78
C LEU A 214 6.90 -7.29 4.17
N ARG A 215 6.18 -7.86 5.14
CA ARG A 215 6.06 -7.32 6.50
C ARG A 215 6.81 -8.12 7.56
N SER A 216 7.39 -9.25 7.18
CA SER A 216 8.20 -10.05 8.09
C SER A 216 9.34 -10.77 7.40
N VAL A 217 10.35 -11.13 8.18
CA VAL A 217 11.49 -11.94 7.72
C VAL A 217 11.02 -13.32 7.27
N GLU A 218 9.98 -13.85 7.91
CA GLU A 218 9.35 -15.13 7.55
C GLU A 218 8.70 -15.07 6.17
N GLN A 219 8.01 -13.97 5.84
CA GLN A 219 7.48 -13.76 4.49
C GLN A 219 8.60 -13.66 3.45
N PHE A 220 9.68 -12.93 3.76
CA PHE A 220 10.83 -12.85 2.86
C PHE A 220 11.49 -14.21 2.65
N LYS A 221 11.65 -14.99 3.73
CA LYS A 221 12.15 -16.37 3.65
C LYS A 221 11.24 -17.26 2.82
N ALA A 222 9.92 -17.21 3.06
CA ALA A 222 8.94 -18.00 2.31
C ALA A 222 8.96 -17.64 0.82
N LEU A 223 9.12 -16.36 0.49
CA LEU A 223 9.30 -15.92 -0.89
C LEU A 223 10.55 -16.57 -1.49
N LEU A 224 11.72 -16.46 -0.85
CA LEU A 224 12.96 -17.08 -1.34
C LEU A 224 12.83 -18.60 -1.54
N GLU A 225 12.14 -19.31 -0.63
CA GLU A 225 11.86 -20.75 -0.78
C GLU A 225 11.00 -21.04 -2.01
N ARG A 226 9.99 -20.20 -2.30
CA ARG A 226 9.15 -20.33 -3.49
C ARG A 226 9.94 -20.07 -4.78
N LEU A 227 10.72 -19.00 -4.82
CA LEU A 227 11.57 -18.69 -5.99
C LEU A 227 12.56 -19.81 -6.26
N ALA A 228 13.21 -20.35 -5.22
CA ALA A 228 14.12 -21.48 -5.35
C ALA A 228 13.41 -22.74 -5.88
N GLY A 229 12.19 -23.02 -5.41
CA GLY A 229 11.38 -24.14 -5.88
C GLY A 229 10.94 -24.03 -7.34
N TRP A 230 10.89 -22.81 -7.90
CA TRP A 230 10.55 -22.57 -9.29
C TRP A 230 11.76 -22.43 -10.22
N SER A 231 12.97 -22.34 -9.65
CA SER A 231 14.19 -22.07 -10.38
C SER A 231 14.87 -23.35 -10.88
N THR A 232 15.55 -23.28 -12.03
CA THR A 232 16.54 -24.30 -12.40
C THR A 232 17.76 -24.21 -11.47
N PRO A 233 18.60 -25.26 -11.36
CA PRO A 233 19.81 -25.21 -10.54
C PRO A 233 20.85 -24.16 -10.99
N GLN A 234 20.77 -23.69 -12.24
CA GLN A 234 21.64 -22.65 -12.80
C GLN A 234 20.95 -21.29 -12.91
N ALA A 235 19.70 -21.18 -12.42
CA ALA A 235 18.93 -19.95 -12.55
C ALA A 235 19.61 -18.77 -11.87
N ARG A 236 19.40 -17.59 -12.44
CA ARG A 236 19.67 -16.33 -11.75
C ARG A 236 18.38 -15.82 -11.12
N VAL A 237 18.45 -15.44 -9.86
CA VAL A 237 17.35 -14.78 -9.15
C VAL A 237 17.77 -13.35 -8.86
N LEU A 238 17.01 -12.38 -9.37
CA LEU A 238 17.25 -10.95 -9.15
C LEU A 238 16.09 -10.37 -8.33
N ALA A 239 16.40 -9.84 -7.15
CA ALA A 239 15.44 -9.15 -6.30
C ALA A 239 15.90 -7.72 -5.98
N SER A 240 15.01 -6.73 -6.09
CA SER A 240 15.30 -5.38 -5.59
C SER A 240 14.92 -5.29 -4.11
N VAL A 241 15.82 -4.70 -3.33
CA VAL A 241 15.62 -4.43 -1.90
C VAL A 241 16.07 -3.02 -1.58
N PHE A 242 15.30 -2.31 -0.77
CA PHE A 242 15.72 -1.03 -0.22
C PHE A 242 16.39 -1.27 1.12
N VAL A 243 17.59 -0.74 1.26
CA VAL A 243 18.34 -0.76 2.52
C VAL A 243 18.56 0.67 2.96
N SER A 244 18.51 0.89 4.28
CA SER A 244 18.82 2.19 4.85
C SER A 244 20.32 2.48 4.75
N ASP A 245 20.68 3.75 4.75
CA ASP A 245 22.09 4.15 4.84
C ASP A 245 22.74 3.59 6.11
N PRO A 246 24.05 3.25 6.07
CA PRO A 246 24.77 2.81 7.25
C PRO A 246 24.66 3.83 8.39
N GLY A 247 24.24 3.36 9.57
CA GLY A 247 24.06 4.22 10.75
C GLY A 247 22.71 4.94 10.83
N PHE A 248 21.79 4.70 9.89
CA PHE A 248 20.41 5.19 10.02
C PHE A 248 19.71 4.51 11.20
N GLU A 249 19.28 5.30 12.18
CA GLU A 249 18.48 4.82 13.31
C GLU A 249 16.98 4.91 12.99
N LEU A 250 16.30 3.77 13.03
CA LEU A 250 14.86 3.67 12.85
C LEU A 250 14.15 3.93 14.18
N ASP A 251 13.49 5.09 14.30
CA ASP A 251 12.57 5.33 15.41
C ASP A 251 11.31 4.45 15.31
N GLU A 252 10.56 4.39 16.40
CA GLU A 252 9.39 3.50 16.51
C GLU A 252 8.29 3.86 15.50
N ALA A 253 8.02 5.14 15.28
CA ALA A 253 6.99 5.60 14.36
C ALA A 253 7.33 5.25 12.91
N THR A 254 8.57 5.49 12.51
CA THR A 254 9.13 5.14 11.19
C THR A 254 9.10 3.63 11.00
N ARG A 255 9.44 2.85 12.02
CA ARG A 255 9.33 1.39 11.97
C ARG A 255 7.89 0.93 11.77
N GLN A 256 6.94 1.49 12.51
CA GLN A 256 5.53 1.08 12.47
C GLN A 256 4.84 1.46 11.15
N ILE A 257 5.09 2.66 10.61
CA ILE A 257 4.47 3.08 9.33
C ILE A 257 4.99 2.30 8.11
N CYS A 258 6.17 1.68 8.23
CA CYS A 258 6.76 0.85 7.17
C CYS A 258 6.38 -0.64 7.27
N GLN A 259 5.66 -1.06 8.32
CA GLN A 259 5.12 -2.42 8.47
C GLN A 259 3.72 -2.54 7.85
#